data_AF-A0A9X1ZYF8-F1
#
_entry.id   AF-A0A9X1ZYF8-F1
#
_cell.length_a   1.000
_cell.length_b   1.000
_cell.length_c   1.000
_cell.angle_alpha   90.00
_cell.angle_beta   90.00
_cell.angle_gamma   90.00
#
_symmetry.space_group_name_H-M   'P 1'
#
loop_
_entity.id
_entity.type
_entity.pdbx_description
1 polymer ?
#
loop_
_entity_poly.entity_id
_entity_poly.type
_entity_poly.pdbx_seq_one_letter_code
_entity_poly.pdbx_strand_id
1 'polypeptide(L)'
;MAKKANVYRLKLETISTLKEDVKHQNIEFEFGNHDEIFGIIDAVKSKELFESEAEATEFALGLKLFSGVMLKNKKHPLFEEFQPEFVKFMKKLKAS
;
A
#
# COMPACT_ATOMS: atom_id res chain seq x y z
N MET A 1 -17.05 -7.54 -18.07
CA MET A 1 -16.34 -8.62 -17.34
C MET A 1 -15.67 -8.00 -16.13
N ALA A 2 -15.96 -8.47 -14.91
CA ALA A 2 -15.24 -7.99 -13.72
C ALA A 2 -13.75 -8.33 -13.92
N LYS A 3 -12.87 -7.32 -13.89
CA LYS A 3 -11.42 -7.55 -13.96
C LYS A 3 -11.06 -8.52 -12.84
N LYS A 4 -10.46 -9.68 -13.18
CA LYS A 4 -9.85 -10.56 -12.18
C LYS A 4 -8.88 -9.74 -11.34
N ALA A 5 -9.03 -9.81 -10.03
CA ALA A 5 -8.13 -9.19 -9.06
C ALA A 5 -7.49 -10.32 -8.24
N ASN A 6 -6.22 -10.15 -7.90
CA ASN A 6 -5.56 -10.97 -6.91
C ASN A 6 -6.18 -10.67 -5.54
N VAL A 7 -6.46 -11.69 -4.74
CA VAL A 7 -7.06 -11.53 -3.42
C VAL A 7 -6.00 -11.86 -2.38
N TYR A 8 -5.85 -10.94 -1.42
CA TYR A 8 -4.90 -11.05 -0.33
C TYR A 8 -5.62 -10.90 0.99
N ARG A 9 -5.02 -11.44 2.05
CA ARG A 9 -5.47 -11.27 3.42
C ARG A 9 -4.39 -10.55 4.21
N LEU A 10 -4.78 -9.47 4.89
CA LEU A 10 -3.90 -8.73 5.77
C LEU A 10 -4.28 -8.99 7.21
N LYS A 11 -3.28 -9.28 8.04
CA LYS A 11 -3.39 -9.33 9.49
C LYS A 11 -2.45 -8.28 10.07
N LEU A 12 -2.96 -7.43 10.94
CA LEU A 12 -2.18 -6.47 11.70
C LEU A 12 -2.48 -6.67 13.18
N GLU A 13 -1.44 -6.73 13.99
CA GLU A 13 -1.51 -6.91 15.43
C GLU A 13 -0.64 -5.89 16.14
N THR A 14 -1.13 -5.35 17.25
CA THR A 14 -0.34 -4.46 18.11
C THR A 14 0.73 -5.27 18.84
N ILE A 15 2.00 -4.99 18.56
CA ILE A 15 3.14 -5.56 19.29
C ILE A 15 3.50 -4.68 20.49
N SER A 16 3.64 -3.37 20.29
CA SER A 16 3.90 -2.40 21.34
C SER A 16 3.41 -1.01 20.92
N THR A 17 3.20 -0.14 21.90
CA THR A 17 2.76 1.24 21.71
C THR A 17 3.56 2.17 22.60
N LEU A 18 3.75 3.42 22.16
CA LEU A 18 4.41 4.45 22.97
C LEU A 18 3.65 4.80 24.26
N LYS A 19 2.34 4.54 24.28
CA LYS A 19 1.48 4.68 25.45
C LYS A 19 1.13 3.29 25.96
N GLU A 20 1.45 3.00 27.21
CA GLU A 20 1.24 1.69 27.83
C GLU A 20 -0.26 1.33 27.98
N ASP A 21 -1.16 2.32 28.02
CA ASP A 21 -2.61 2.12 28.19
C ASP A 21 -3.37 1.78 26.89
N VAL A 22 -2.68 1.58 25.77
CA VAL A 22 -3.34 1.22 24.51
C VAL A 22 -3.61 -0.28 24.51
N LYS A 23 -4.89 -0.66 24.45
CA LYS A 23 -5.30 -2.06 24.29
C LYS A 23 -4.64 -2.66 23.05
N HIS A 24 -4.02 -3.83 23.20
CA HIS A 24 -3.59 -4.64 22.07
C HIS A 24 -4.80 -4.96 21.19
N GLN A 25 -4.73 -4.62 19.91
CA GLN A 25 -5.77 -4.86 18.93
C GLN A 25 -5.21 -5.67 17.76
N ASN A 26 -6.11 -6.39 17.10
CA ASN A 26 -5.81 -6.96 15.80
C ASN A 26 -6.92 -6.61 14.80
N ILE A 27 -6.54 -6.56 13.53
CA ILE A 27 -7.48 -6.51 12.40
C ILE A 27 -7.08 -7.59 11.40
N GLU A 28 -8.08 -8.24 10.83
CA GLU A 28 -7.91 -9.22 9.75
C GLU A 28 -8.96 -8.94 8.68
N PHE A 29 -8.52 -8.68 7.45
CA PHE A 29 -9.43 -8.44 6.33
C PHE A 29 -8.85 -8.90 5.00
N GLU A 30 -9.75 -9.17 4.05
CA GLU A 30 -9.39 -9.50 2.67
C GLU A 30 -9.56 -8.28 1.77
N PHE A 31 -8.65 -8.16 0.80
CA PHE A 31 -8.72 -7.10 -0.19
C PHE A 31 -8.24 -7.57 -1.56
N GLY A 32 -8.85 -7.02 -2.60
CA GLY A 32 -8.44 -7.24 -3.98
C GLY A 32 -7.43 -6.21 -4.47
N ASN A 33 -6.39 -6.65 -5.19
CA ASN A 33 -5.46 -5.80 -5.92
C ASN A 33 -5.28 -6.28 -7.37
N HIS A 34 -5.02 -5.36 -8.30
CA HIS A 34 -4.76 -5.71 -9.69
C HIS A 34 -3.32 -6.16 -9.94
N ASP A 35 -2.39 -5.67 -9.11
CA ASP A 35 -1.00 -6.06 -9.19
C ASP A 35 -0.74 -7.29 -8.31
N GLU A 36 0.30 -8.04 -8.65
CA GLU A 36 0.81 -9.11 -7.79
C GLU A 36 1.68 -8.47 -6.70
N ILE A 37 1.18 -8.38 -5.46
CA ILE A 37 1.77 -7.56 -4.39
C ILE A 37 3.17 -8.04 -4.01
N PHE A 38 3.44 -9.34 -4.00
CA PHE A 38 4.76 -9.84 -3.61
C PHE A 38 5.82 -9.47 -4.64
N GLY A 39 5.52 -9.58 -5.93
CA GLY A 39 6.38 -9.10 -7.00
C GLY A 39 6.60 -7.59 -6.97
N ILE A 40 5.62 -6.80 -6.50
CA ILE A 40 5.83 -5.36 -6.26
C ILE A 40 6.77 -5.14 -5.06
N ILE A 41 6.65 -5.90 -3.98
CA ILE A 41 7.57 -5.83 -2.83
C ILE A 41 9.00 -6.14 -3.30
N ASP A 42 9.18 -7.23 -4.05
CA ASP A 42 10.49 -7.63 -4.56
C ASP A 42 11.08 -6.56 -5.50
N ALA A 43 10.25 -6.01 -6.39
CA ALA A 43 10.68 -4.94 -7.31
C ALA A 43 11.02 -3.61 -6.61
N VAL A 44 10.43 -3.33 -5.44
CA VAL A 44 10.80 -2.15 -4.65
C VAL A 44 12.09 -2.42 -3.88
N LYS A 45 12.23 -3.61 -3.26
CA LYS A 45 13.45 -4.01 -2.57
C LYS A 45 14.68 -3.97 -3.49
N SER A 46 14.54 -4.45 -4.73
CA SER A 46 15.64 -4.48 -5.71
C SER A 46 16.11 -3.10 -6.17
N LYS A 47 15.35 -2.03 -5.90
CA LYS A 47 15.72 -0.66 -6.26
C LYS A 47 16.53 0.03 -5.16
N GLU A 48 16.69 -0.59 -3.99
CA GLU A 48 17.48 -0.06 -2.86
C GLU A 48 17.12 1.40 -2.51
N LEU A 49 15.82 1.74 -2.59
CA LEU A 49 15.32 3.10 -2.38
C LEU A 49 15.29 3.53 -0.90
N PHE A 50 15.43 2.57 0.01
CA PHE A 50 15.25 2.73 1.45
C PHE A 50 16.40 2.04 2.19
N GLU A 51 16.57 2.36 3.48
CA GLU A 51 17.69 1.85 4.29
C GLU A 51 17.51 0.38 4.65
N SER A 52 16.26 -0.11 4.67
CA SER A 52 15.96 -1.51 4.98
C SER A 52 14.93 -2.14 4.05
N GLU A 53 15.00 -3.46 3.91
CA GLU A 53 13.98 -4.25 3.24
C GLU A 53 12.60 -4.16 3.92
N ALA A 54 12.57 -3.89 5.22
CA ALA A 54 11.33 -3.69 5.96
C ALA A 54 10.62 -2.42 5.48
N GLU A 55 11.33 -1.30 5.40
CA GLU A 55 10.80 -0.04 4.86
C GLU A 55 10.33 -0.19 3.41
N ALA A 56 11.09 -0.92 2.57
CA ALA A 56 10.68 -1.22 1.20
C ALA A 56 9.36 -2.01 1.15
N THR A 57 9.18 -2.97 2.06
CA THR A 57 7.96 -3.78 2.17
C THR A 57 6.78 -2.92 2.64
N GLU A 58 6.98 -2.11 3.68
CA GLU A 58 5.98 -1.18 4.22
C GLU A 58 5.53 -0.19 3.16
N PHE A 59 6.49 0.41 2.43
CA PHE A 59 6.23 1.34 1.35
C PHE A 59 5.43 0.69 0.22
N ALA A 60 5.86 -0.48 -0.26
CA ALA A 60 5.17 -1.20 -1.33
C ALA A 60 3.73 -1.55 -0.93
N LEU A 61 3.54 -2.15 0.25
CA LEU A 61 2.23 -2.55 0.75
C LEU A 61 1.31 -1.34 0.98
N GLY A 62 1.82 -0.30 1.67
CA GLY A 62 1.08 0.92 1.95
C GLY A 62 0.66 1.64 0.66
N LEU A 63 1.57 1.76 -0.30
CA LEU A 63 1.30 2.35 -1.62
C LEU A 63 0.20 1.58 -2.35
N LYS A 64 0.23 0.25 -2.31
CA LYS A 64 -0.76 -0.61 -2.98
C LYS A 64 -2.13 -0.58 -2.32
N LEU A 65 -2.19 -0.50 -0.98
CA LEU A 65 -3.44 -0.32 -0.23
C LEU A 65 -4.05 1.04 -0.50
N PHE A 66 -3.27 2.11 -0.33
CA PHE A 66 -3.72 3.49 -0.52
C PHE A 66 -4.16 3.75 -1.96
N SER A 67 -3.34 3.41 -2.96
CA SER A 67 -3.69 3.60 -4.37
C SER A 67 -4.94 2.79 -4.78
N GLY A 68 -5.13 1.60 -4.20
CA GLY A 68 -6.34 0.80 -4.41
C GLY A 68 -7.60 1.50 -3.93
N VAL A 69 -7.57 2.11 -2.74
CA VAL A 69 -8.69 2.91 -2.20
C VAL A 69 -8.92 4.15 -3.07
N MET A 70 -7.86 4.86 -3.43
CA MET A 70 -7.94 6.06 -4.27
C MET A 70 -8.59 5.75 -5.63
N LEU A 71 -8.18 4.67 -6.30
CA LEU A 71 -8.71 4.28 -7.61
C LEU A 71 -10.19 3.89 -7.56
N LYS A 72 -10.61 3.16 -6.52
CA LYS A 72 -12.03 2.82 -6.28
C LYS A 72 -12.89 4.06 -6.04
N ASN A 73 -12.30 5.10 -5.48
CA ASN A 73 -12.97 6.34 -5.09
C ASN A 73 -12.49 7.55 -5.90
N LYS A 74 -12.15 7.36 -7.18
CA LYS A 74 -11.52 8.40 -8.03
C LYS A 74 -12.29 9.72 -8.16
N LYS A 75 -13.59 9.74 -7.87
CA LYS A 75 -14.43 10.95 -7.89
C LYS A 75 -14.62 11.59 -6.51
N HIS A 76 -13.99 11.04 -5.48
CA HIS A 76 -14.11 11.56 -4.12
C HIS A 76 -13.32 12.87 -4.01
N PRO A 77 -13.90 13.96 -3.48
CA PRO A 77 -13.26 15.28 -3.44
C PRO A 77 -11.86 15.28 -2.81
N LEU A 78 -11.66 14.47 -1.76
CA LEU A 78 -10.35 14.29 -1.10
C LEU A 78 -9.20 13.92 -2.07
N PHE A 79 -9.49 13.21 -3.16
CA PHE A 79 -8.49 12.74 -4.11
C PHE A 79 -8.42 13.59 -5.39
N GLU A 80 -9.31 14.55 -5.57
CA GLU A 80 -9.43 15.30 -6.83
C GLU A 80 -8.15 16.08 -7.13
N GLU A 81 -7.69 16.89 -6.18
CA GLU A 81 -6.47 17.68 -6.32
C GLU A 81 -5.19 16.84 -6.16
N PHE A 82 -5.27 15.73 -5.41
CA PHE A 82 -4.10 14.89 -5.11
C PHE A 82 -3.75 13.91 -6.23
N GLN A 83 -4.74 13.42 -6.99
CA GLN A 83 -4.54 12.42 -8.04
C GLN A 83 -3.48 12.80 -9.08
N PRO A 84 -3.45 14.02 -9.63
CA PRO A 84 -2.43 14.43 -10.59
C PRO A 84 -1.00 14.33 -10.03
N GLU A 85 -0.80 14.74 -8.77
CA GLU A 85 0.49 14.66 -8.10
C GLU A 85 0.88 13.23 -7.77
N PHE A 86 -0.09 12.40 -7.34
CA PHE A 86 0.13 10.97 -7.16
C PHE A 86 0.58 10.29 -8.46
N VAL A 87 0.00 10.64 -9.61
CA VAL A 87 0.42 10.09 -10.91
C VAL A 87 1.85 10.51 -11.25
N LYS A 88 2.25 11.77 -10.99
CA LYS A 88 3.64 12.23 -11.19
C LYS A 88 4.61 11.46 -10.30
N PHE A 89 4.26 11.28 -9.02
CA PHE A 89 5.03 10.46 -8.08
C PHE A 89 5.22 9.04 -8.59
N MET A 90 4.14 8.37 -9.02
CA MET A 90 4.21 7.01 -9.55
C MET A 90 5.07 6.88 -10.81
N LYS A 91 5.09 7.90 -11.67
CA LYS A 91 5.99 7.92 -12.84
C LYS A 91 7.45 7.97 -12.41
N LYS A 92 7.79 8.84 -11.44
CA LYS A 92 9.15 8.94 -10.90
C LYS A 92 9.58 7.63 -10.23
N LEU A 93 8.73 7.05 -9.39
CA LEU A 93 9.00 5.78 -8.70
C LEU A 93 9.21 4.60 -9.67
N LYS A 94 8.52 4.60 -10.81
CA LYS A 94 8.71 3.56 -11.83
C LYS A 94 10.00 3.73 -12.62
N ALA A 95 10.47 4.97 -12.75
CA ALA A 95 11.65 5.32 -13.54
C ALA A 95 12.97 5.22 -12.75
N SER A 96 12.93 5.33 -11.42
CA SER A 96 14.04 4.97 -10.52
C SER A 96 14.31 3.47 -10.58
#